data_AF-A0A845FVI2-F1
#
_entry.id   AF-A0A845FVI2-F1
#
_cell.length_a   1.000
_cell.length_b   1.000
_cell.length_c   1.000
_cell.angle_alpha   90.00
_cell.angle_beta   90.00
_cell.angle_gamma   90.00
#
_symmetry.space_group_name_H-M   'P 1'
#
loop_
_entity.id
_entity.type
_entity.pdbx_description
1 polymer ?
#
loop_
_entity_poly.entity_id
_entity_poly.type
_entity_poly.pdbx_seq_one_letter_code
_entity_poly.pdbx_strand_id
1 'polypeptide(L)'
;MKATSWSEHLGKNPRARETLLAMDPDKFIAIMQKWAAAYAPSGISPVPEMQPRHFAQLNMPTLVFRSGRSDLSHTRATSEWVHRLIPHSLLLEPPWDDNEWNRRSAQTMAGTDGHTLFRSWPKLVPAIVDFLVSNP
;
A
#
# COMPACT_ATOMS: atom_id res chain seq x y z
N MET A 1 -5.80 0.18 14.73
CA MET A 1 -5.08 -1.07 15.07
C MET A 1 -3.63 -0.68 15.36
N LYS A 2 -3.12 -0.86 16.59
CA LYS A 2 -1.66 -0.70 16.82
C LYS A 2 -0.99 -1.82 16.02
N ALA A 3 -0.13 -1.50 15.07
CA ALA A 3 0.80 -2.50 14.54
C ALA A 3 1.55 -3.02 15.76
N THR A 4 1.30 -4.26 16.13
CA THR A 4 1.81 -4.80 17.38
C THR A 4 3.32 -4.86 17.26
N SER A 5 4.02 -4.20 18.18
CA SER A 5 5.48 -4.21 18.15
C SER A 5 5.99 -5.65 18.28
N TRP A 6 7.22 -5.91 17.83
CA TRP A 6 7.90 -7.18 18.12
C TRP A 6 7.84 -7.53 19.61
N SER A 7 7.97 -6.52 20.49
CA SER A 7 7.85 -6.69 21.95
C SER A 7 6.46 -7.19 22.37
N GLU A 8 5.39 -6.61 21.83
CA GLU A 8 4.02 -7.03 22.16
C GLU A 8 3.72 -8.45 21.65
N HIS A 9 4.25 -8.83 20.48
CA HIS A 9 4.11 -10.18 19.96
C HIS A 9 4.87 -11.22 20.80
N LEU A 10 6.11 -10.92 21.17
CA LEU A 10 6.92 -11.79 22.00
C LEU A 10 6.35 -11.92 23.42
N GLY A 11 5.73 -10.87 23.95
CA GLY A 11 5.04 -10.89 25.25
C GLY A 11 3.81 -11.81 25.29
N LYS A 12 3.16 -12.07 24.15
CA LYS A 12 1.99 -12.96 24.07
C LYS A 12 2.35 -14.45 24.04
N ASN A 13 3.59 -14.79 23.70
CA ASN A 13 4.02 -16.19 23.58
C ASN A 13 5.50 -16.33 24.00
N PRO A 14 5.79 -16.77 25.24
CA PRO A 14 7.17 -16.93 25.73
C PRO A 14 8.03 -17.84 24.86
N ARG A 15 7.44 -18.90 24.28
CA ARG A 15 8.14 -19.82 23.38
C ARG A 15 8.58 -19.16 22.08
N ALA A 16 7.89 -18.09 21.63
CA ALA A 16 8.31 -17.35 20.45
C ALA A 16 9.66 -16.65 20.67
N ARG A 17 9.90 -16.13 21.89
CA ARG A 17 11.19 -15.53 22.25
C ARG A 17 12.31 -16.56 22.25
N GLU A 18 12.08 -17.71 22.88
CA GLU A 18 13.05 -18.82 22.90
C GLU A 18 13.37 -19.31 21.49
N THR A 19 12.34 -19.48 20.66
CA THR A 19 12.51 -19.92 19.27
C THR A 19 13.36 -18.93 18.47
N LEU A 20 13.10 -17.63 18.62
CA LEU A 20 13.83 -16.58 17.91
C LEU A 20 15.30 -16.51 18.36
N LEU A 21 15.58 -16.66 19.66
CA LEU A 21 16.94 -16.64 20.20
C LEU A 21 17.74 -17.92 19.91
N ALA A 22 17.06 -19.04 19.64
CA ALA A 22 17.70 -20.29 19.26
C ALA A 22 18.08 -20.37 17.77
N MET A 23 17.66 -19.40 16.95
CA MET A 23 18.02 -19.34 15.54
C MET A 23 19.51 -19.04 15.38
N ASP A 24 20.12 -19.66 14.36
CA ASP A 24 21.44 -19.27 13.86
C ASP A 24 21.39 -17.79 13.41
N PRO A 25 22.19 -16.90 14.05
CA PRO A 25 22.12 -15.46 13.76
C PRO A 25 22.43 -15.12 12.30
N ASP A 26 23.39 -15.80 11.69
CA ASP A 26 23.81 -15.52 10.31
C ASP A 26 22.71 -15.92 9.33
N LYS A 27 22.07 -17.07 9.56
CA LYS A 27 20.91 -17.49 8.76
C LYS A 27 19.72 -16.54 8.93
N PHE A 28 19.44 -16.10 10.15
CA PHE A 28 18.37 -15.15 10.43
C PHE A 28 18.62 -13.82 9.70
N ILE A 29 19.82 -13.26 9.83
CA ILE A 29 20.21 -12.01 9.16
C ILE A 29 20.10 -12.15 7.64
N ALA A 30 20.60 -13.25 7.07
CA ALA A 30 20.53 -13.49 5.62
C ALA A 30 19.08 -13.51 5.11
N ILE A 31 18.16 -14.14 5.86
CA ILE A 31 16.73 -14.13 5.51
C ILE A 31 16.15 -12.72 5.63
N MET A 32 16.40 -12.01 6.74
CA MET A 32 15.88 -10.66 6.94
C MET A 32 16.41 -9.67 5.89
N GLN A 33 17.66 -9.81 5.46
CA GLN A 33 18.24 -9.02 4.36
C GLN A 33 17.57 -9.33 3.03
N LYS A 34 17.25 -10.61 2.74
CA LYS A 34 16.51 -10.99 1.54
C LYS A 34 15.12 -10.34 1.51
N TRP A 35 14.41 -10.36 2.64
CA TRP A 35 13.13 -9.66 2.77
C TRP A 35 13.30 -8.14 2.62
N ALA A 36 14.29 -7.55 3.27
CA ALA A 36 14.57 -6.12 3.17
C ALA A 36 14.88 -5.68 1.73
N ALA A 37 15.65 -6.49 0.98
CA ALA A 37 15.97 -6.23 -0.41
C ALA A 37 14.72 -6.23 -1.32
N ALA A 38 13.74 -7.10 -1.04
CA ALA A 38 12.49 -7.11 -1.79
C ALA A 38 11.69 -5.81 -1.60
N TYR A 39 11.72 -5.23 -0.39
CA TYR A 39 11.00 -3.98 -0.08
C TYR A 39 11.84 -2.70 -0.27
N ALA A 40 13.11 -2.83 -0.69
CA ALA A 40 13.95 -1.68 -0.95
C ALA A 40 13.36 -0.84 -2.11
N PRO A 41 13.20 0.47 -1.95
CA PRO A 41 12.69 1.33 -3.02
C PRO A 41 13.53 1.20 -4.28
N SER A 42 12.86 1.01 -5.41
CA SER A 42 13.49 0.94 -6.73
C SER A 42 13.45 2.31 -7.40
N GLY A 43 14.53 2.71 -8.06
CA GLY A 43 14.57 3.90 -8.91
C GLY A 43 13.86 3.72 -10.26
N ILE A 44 13.45 2.49 -10.60
CA ILE A 44 12.89 2.14 -11.92
C ILE A 44 11.47 1.57 -11.87
N SER A 45 10.94 1.25 -10.68
CA SER A 45 9.57 0.74 -10.52
C SER A 45 8.92 1.28 -9.25
N PRO A 46 7.63 1.67 -9.30
CA PRO A 46 6.88 2.08 -8.11
C PRO A 46 6.43 0.89 -7.23
N VAL A 47 6.53 -0.35 -7.74
CA VAL A 47 6.07 -1.55 -7.04
C VAL A 47 7.25 -2.52 -6.87
N PRO A 48 7.53 -2.98 -5.64
CA PRO A 48 8.48 -4.05 -5.36
C PRO A 48 8.37 -5.22 -6.34
N GLU A 49 9.52 -5.71 -6.81
CA GLU A 49 9.65 -6.85 -7.74
C GLU A 49 9.02 -6.69 -9.14
N MET A 50 8.20 -5.66 -9.37
CA MET A 50 7.72 -5.33 -10.70
C MET A 50 8.80 -4.58 -11.49
N GLN A 51 8.86 -4.86 -12.79
CA GLN A 51 9.70 -4.16 -13.75
C GLN A 51 8.77 -3.37 -14.68
N PRO A 52 9.23 -2.29 -15.34
CA PRO A 52 8.41 -1.51 -16.27
C PRO A 52 7.68 -2.38 -17.32
N ARG A 53 8.35 -3.42 -17.84
CA ARG A 53 7.75 -4.38 -18.77
C ARG A 53 6.54 -5.14 -18.21
N HIS A 54 6.46 -5.36 -16.90
CA HIS A 54 5.33 -6.06 -16.27
C HIS A 54 4.08 -5.18 -16.27
N PHE A 55 4.22 -3.85 -16.12
CA PHE A 55 3.10 -2.92 -16.25
C PHE A 55 2.62 -2.83 -17.70
N ALA A 56 3.55 -2.83 -18.66
CA ALA A 56 3.21 -2.82 -20.09
C ALA A 56 2.47 -4.09 -20.56
N GLN A 57 2.49 -5.17 -19.78
CA GLN A 57 1.71 -6.39 -20.03
C GLN A 57 0.27 -6.31 -19.53
N LEU A 58 -0.09 -5.27 -18.76
CA LEU A 58 -1.46 -5.03 -18.30
C LEU A 58 -2.28 -4.45 -19.46
N ASN A 59 -2.99 -5.33 -20.16
CA ASN A 59 -3.75 -4.99 -21.37
C ASN A 59 -5.22 -4.65 -21.09
N MET A 60 -5.70 -4.84 -19.86
CA MET A 60 -7.04 -4.43 -19.47
C MET A 60 -7.12 -2.90 -19.27
N PRO A 61 -8.28 -2.27 -19.53
CA PRO A 61 -8.55 -0.92 -19.06
C PRO A 61 -8.25 -0.80 -17.57
N THR A 62 -7.47 0.21 -17.17
CA THR A 62 -7.05 0.38 -15.78
C THR A 62 -7.42 1.77 -15.27
N LEU A 63 -8.20 1.85 -14.19
CA LEU A 63 -8.49 3.11 -13.52
C LEU A 63 -7.55 3.30 -12.32
N VAL A 64 -6.85 4.43 -12.28
CA VAL A 64 -5.98 4.84 -11.17
C VAL A 64 -6.58 6.09 -10.54
N PHE A 65 -6.77 6.08 -9.22
CA PHE A 65 -7.06 7.30 -8.47
C PHE A 65 -5.76 7.88 -7.93
N ARG A 66 -5.55 9.18 -8.18
CA ARG A 66 -4.36 9.88 -7.73
C ARG A 66 -4.32 9.95 -6.21
N SER A 67 -3.18 9.59 -5.64
CA SER A 67 -2.98 9.72 -4.20
C SER A 67 -2.70 11.16 -3.77
N GLY A 68 -2.95 11.45 -2.50
CA GLY A 68 -2.61 12.73 -1.88
C GLY A 68 -1.11 12.99 -1.82
N ARG A 69 -0.72 14.26 -1.81
CA ARG A 69 0.65 14.74 -1.57
C ARG A 69 1.09 14.49 -0.13
N SER A 70 0.15 14.56 0.82
CA SER A 70 0.42 14.28 2.23
C SER A 70 0.39 12.80 2.61
N ASP A 71 0.04 11.89 1.68
CA ASP A 71 0.09 10.44 1.93
C ASP A 71 1.54 9.93 1.83
N LEU A 72 2.12 9.53 2.96
CA LEU A 72 3.48 8.96 3.03
C LEU A 72 3.51 7.45 2.71
N SER A 73 2.37 6.77 2.81
CA SER A 73 2.25 5.33 2.55
C SER A 73 2.05 5.03 1.08
N HIS A 74 1.20 5.81 0.41
CA HIS A 74 0.87 5.66 -1.01
C HIS A 74 1.03 7.00 -1.69
N THR A 75 2.28 7.44 -1.89
CA THR A 75 2.53 8.82 -2.34
C THR A 75 1.87 9.14 -3.68
N ARG A 76 1.54 10.42 -3.89
CA ARG A 76 1.12 10.93 -5.20
C ARG A 76 2.04 10.48 -6.34
N ALA A 77 3.35 10.59 -6.12
CA ALA A 77 4.36 10.19 -7.09
C ALA A 77 4.23 8.70 -7.48
N THR A 78 3.89 7.82 -6.53
CA THR A 78 3.64 6.39 -6.79
C THR A 78 2.46 6.21 -7.75
N SER A 79 1.31 6.85 -7.49
CA SER A 79 0.12 6.73 -8.35
C SER A 79 0.36 7.28 -9.76
N GLU A 80 1.06 8.41 -9.89
CA GLU A 80 1.43 9.01 -11.17
C GLU A 80 2.46 8.14 -11.92
N TRP A 81 3.35 7.47 -11.20
CA TRP A 81 4.28 6.52 -11.81
C TRP A 81 3.58 5.27 -12.34
N VAL A 82 2.66 4.69 -11.59
CA VAL A 82 1.84 3.56 -12.07
C VAL A 82 1.09 3.93 -13.34
N HIS A 83 0.42 5.09 -13.37
CA HIS A 83 -0.28 5.58 -14.56
C HIS A 83 0.65 5.70 -15.78
N ARG A 84 1.87 6.23 -15.60
CA ARG A 84 2.86 6.34 -16.70
C ARG A 84 3.32 4.99 -17.25
N LEU A 85 3.30 3.93 -16.44
CA LEU A 85 3.78 2.61 -16.84
C LEU A 85 2.69 1.71 -17.43
N ILE A 86 1.41 1.99 -17.20
CA ILE A 86 0.27 1.24 -17.74
C ILE A 86 -0.31 2.01 -18.93
N PRO A 87 -0.07 1.58 -20.19
CA PRO A 87 -0.34 2.38 -21.38
C PRO A 87 -1.81 2.83 -21.54
N HIS A 88 -2.75 2.02 -21.07
CA HIS A 88 -4.19 2.25 -21.23
C HIS A 88 -4.87 2.63 -19.90
N SER A 89 -4.10 3.20 -18.97
CA SER A 89 -4.66 3.63 -17.69
C SER A 89 -5.28 5.03 -17.78
N LEU A 90 -6.37 5.23 -17.04
CA LEU A 90 -6.99 6.52 -16.78
C LEU A 90 -6.64 6.97 -15.36
N LEU A 91 -6.17 8.21 -15.21
CA LEU A 91 -5.86 8.80 -13.90
C LEU A 91 -6.91 9.84 -13.53
N LEU A 92 -7.64 9.62 -12.44
CA LEU A 92 -8.66 10.55 -11.92
C LEU A 92 -8.28 11.09 -10.53
N GLU A 93 -8.82 12.27 -10.19
CA GLU A 93 -8.76 12.81 -8.84
C GLU A 93 -9.86 12.17 -7.98
N PRO A 94 -9.58 11.78 -6.73
CA PRO A 94 -10.60 11.30 -5.83
C PRO A 94 -11.51 12.44 -5.31
N PRO A 95 -12.74 12.16 -4.85
CA PRO A 95 -13.71 13.16 -4.41
C PRO A 95 -13.50 13.62 -2.95
N TRP A 96 -12.24 13.68 -2.50
CA TRP A 96 -11.85 14.11 -1.16
C TRP A 96 -10.55 14.92 -1.20
N ASP A 97 -10.26 15.60 -0.09
CA ASP A 97 -9.07 16.44 0.03
C ASP A 97 -7.77 15.63 0.18
N ASP A 98 -6.64 16.33 0.04
CA ASP A 98 -5.28 15.77 0.07
C ASP A 98 -4.99 14.92 1.32
N ASN A 99 -5.58 15.27 2.46
CA ASN A 99 -5.22 14.73 3.77
C ASN A 99 -6.19 13.63 4.26
N GLU A 100 -7.07 13.14 3.39
CA GLU A 100 -8.09 12.14 3.74
C GLU A 100 -7.47 10.89 4.39
N TRP A 101 -6.42 10.33 3.79
CA TRP A 101 -5.76 9.12 4.32
C TRP A 101 -5.24 9.31 5.74
N ASN A 102 -4.53 10.40 5.99
CA ASN A 102 -3.96 10.70 7.31
C ASN A 102 -5.07 10.94 8.33
N ARG A 103 -6.11 11.69 7.96
CA ARG A 103 -7.27 11.96 8.82
C ARG A 103 -7.99 10.67 9.21
N ARG A 104 -8.28 9.78 8.26
CA ARG A 104 -8.93 8.48 8.53
C ARG A 104 -8.01 7.53 9.30
N SER A 105 -6.71 7.58 9.05
CA SER A 105 -5.73 6.80 9.82
C SER A 105 -5.72 7.24 11.28
N ALA A 106 -5.65 8.54 11.55
CA ALA A 106 -5.72 9.09 12.90
C ALA A 106 -7.03 8.72 13.62
N GLN A 107 -8.18 8.85 12.93
CA GLN A 107 -9.50 8.45 13.48
C GLN A 107 -9.54 6.94 13.81
N THR A 108 -9.04 6.10 12.91
CA THR A 108 -8.96 4.64 13.13
C THR A 108 -8.01 4.28 14.27
N MET A 109 -6.94 5.05 14.46
CA MET A 109 -6.00 4.87 15.58
C MET A 109 -6.59 5.35 16.91
N ALA A 110 -7.37 6.43 16.91
CA ALA A 110 -8.07 6.94 18.08
C ALA A 110 -9.13 5.95 18.60
N GLY A 111 -9.73 5.16 17.70
CA GLY A 111 -10.61 4.04 18.05
C GLY A 111 -12.00 4.46 18.53
N THR A 112 -12.37 5.74 18.46
CA THR A 112 -13.67 6.26 18.90
C THR A 112 -14.80 5.91 17.94
N ASP A 113 -14.51 5.86 16.64
CA ASP A 113 -15.53 5.71 15.58
C ASP A 113 -15.39 4.38 14.81
N GLY A 114 -14.76 3.38 15.42
CA GLY A 114 -14.44 2.11 14.77
C GLY A 114 -13.43 2.24 13.63
N HIS A 115 -13.57 1.41 12.59
CA HIS A 115 -12.67 1.39 11.44
C HIS A 115 -13.07 2.44 10.39
N THR A 116 -12.23 3.46 10.17
CA THR A 116 -12.60 4.64 9.36
C THR A 116 -11.81 4.79 8.05
N LEU A 117 -10.76 4.00 7.83
CA LEU A 117 -9.84 4.11 6.68
C LEU A 117 -10.56 4.25 5.32
N PHE A 118 -11.62 3.47 5.11
CA PHE A 118 -12.30 3.37 3.82
C PHE A 118 -13.66 4.08 3.79
N ARG A 119 -13.96 4.91 4.80
CA ARG A 119 -15.29 5.53 4.95
C ARG A 119 -15.69 6.38 3.74
N SER A 120 -14.73 6.96 3.03
CA SER A 120 -15.00 7.78 1.83
C SER A 120 -14.98 7.00 0.52
N TRP A 121 -14.53 5.74 0.50
CA TRP A 121 -14.41 4.95 -0.74
C TRP A 121 -15.73 4.78 -1.50
N PRO A 122 -16.92 4.64 -0.86
CA PRO A 122 -18.19 4.59 -1.59
C PRO A 122 -18.44 5.80 -2.51
N LYS A 123 -17.78 6.95 -2.27
CA LYS A 123 -17.87 8.12 -3.15
C LYS A 123 -17.23 7.90 -4.53
N LEU A 124 -16.37 6.89 -4.68
CA LEU A 124 -15.77 6.52 -5.97
C LEU A 124 -16.74 5.77 -6.88
N VAL A 125 -17.83 5.22 -6.34
CA VAL A 125 -18.77 4.36 -7.08
C VAL A 125 -19.23 4.99 -8.40
N PRO A 126 -19.65 6.27 -8.48
CA PRO A 126 -20.07 6.85 -9.75
C PRO A 126 -18.97 6.82 -10.82
N ALA A 127 -17.73 7.18 -10.48
CA ALA A 127 -16.60 7.16 -11.40
C ALA A 127 -16.19 5.74 -11.82
N ILE A 128 -16.28 4.77 -10.90
CA ILE A 128 -16.02 3.36 -11.20
C ILE A 128 -17.07 2.81 -12.16
N VAL A 129 -18.37 3.08 -11.91
CA VAL A 129 -19.46 2.63 -12.78
C VAL A 129 -19.33 3.24 -14.17
N ASP A 130 -19.06 4.54 -14.25
CA ASP A 130 -18.84 5.24 -15.52
C ASP A 130 -17.66 4.64 -16.31
N PHE A 131 -16.55 4.37 -15.62
CA PHE A 131 -15.39 3.71 -16.22
C PHE A 131 -15.73 2.33 -16.79
N LEU A 132 -16.48 1.52 -16.04
CA LEU A 132 -16.88 0.17 -16.48
C LEU A 132 -17.83 0.20 -17.69
N VAL A 133 -18.76 1.16 -17.73
CA VAL A 133 -19.69 1.30 -18.87
C VAL A 133 -18.97 1.82 -20.12
N SER A 134 -17.98 2.71 -19.93
CA SER A 134 -17.22 3.31 -21.03
C SER A 134 -16.10 2.41 -21.57
N ASN A 135 -15.73 1.34 -20.86
CA ASN A 135 -14.65 0.42 -21.22
C ASN A 135 -15.09 -1.05 -21.02
N PRO A 136 -16.00 -1.56 -21.88
CA PRO A 136 -16.55 -2.91 -21.76
C PRO A 136 -15.54 -4.04 -22.02
#